data_AF-A0A525VVC6-F1
#
_entry.id   AF-A0A525VVC6-F1
#
_cell.length_a   1.000
_cell.length_b   1.000
_cell.length_c   1.000
_cell.angle_alpha   90.00
_cell.angle_beta   90.00
_cell.angle_gamma   90.00
#
_symmetry.space_group_name_H-M   'P 1'
#
loop_
_entity.id
_entity.type
_entity.pdbx_description
1 polymer ?
#
loop_
_entity_poly.entity_id
_entity_poly.type
_entity_poly.pdbx_seq_one_letter_code
_entity_poly.pdbx_strand_id
1 'polypeptide(L)'
;MPKAYSQHLDSSKDLVTTYEAVRAGFVALALEKNRRATPLVAEARALKAAASRARNPIGLLGIAEIQTALLTAAGVSDKAAKHLEPSNKQEAVEGLIRKYLEPAGVNFVEELVFRFLLTRGDTLGGSMRNVGGFLAQKKLTRSIIAHLRLAGKTSKWLHSKTKTWVDLSGDDTDVELFLRGLSWSSPRGHRTLIYNRTIPFLKNNVDLSLFDCSHEQLAKDVYGNAGAYMAVGA
;
A
#
# COMPACT_ATOMS: atom_id res chain seq x y z
N MET A 1 -29.33 -19.95 -19.57
CA MET A 1 -28.30 -20.28 -18.55
C MET A 1 -28.69 -19.58 -17.25
N PRO A 2 -28.56 -20.22 -16.08
CA PRO A 2 -28.75 -19.54 -14.79
C PRO A 2 -27.78 -18.36 -14.67
N LYS A 3 -28.18 -17.32 -13.93
CA LYS A 3 -27.36 -16.12 -13.73
C LYS A 3 -26.09 -16.53 -12.96
N ALA A 4 -24.93 -15.96 -13.29
CA ALA A 4 -23.66 -16.40 -12.72
C ALA A 4 -23.62 -16.34 -11.17
N TYR A 5 -24.26 -15.33 -10.58
CA TYR A 5 -24.32 -15.17 -9.12
C TYR A 5 -25.14 -16.27 -8.42
N SER A 6 -26.14 -16.85 -9.08
CA SER A 6 -27.01 -17.87 -8.47
C SER A 6 -26.34 -19.24 -8.35
N GLN A 7 -25.05 -19.33 -8.70
CA GLN A 7 -24.22 -20.51 -8.45
C GLN A 7 -23.65 -20.53 -7.03
N HIS A 8 -23.67 -19.40 -6.34
CA HIS A 8 -23.05 -19.23 -5.01
C HIS A 8 -23.84 -18.30 -4.08
N LEU A 9 -25.01 -17.80 -4.51
CA LEU A 9 -25.92 -16.98 -3.71
C LEU A 9 -27.35 -17.50 -3.86
N ASP A 10 -27.93 -17.94 -2.76
CA ASP A 10 -29.33 -18.37 -2.66
C ASP A 10 -30.21 -17.26 -2.08
N SER A 11 -29.63 -16.40 -1.24
CA SER A 11 -30.33 -15.27 -0.61
C SER A 11 -29.43 -14.06 -0.39
N SER A 12 -30.04 -12.92 -0.05
CA SER A 12 -29.28 -11.72 0.34
C SER A 12 -28.43 -11.90 1.59
N LYS A 13 -28.74 -12.89 2.44
CA LYS A 13 -27.95 -13.19 3.65
C LYS A 13 -26.57 -13.75 3.32
N ASP A 14 -26.39 -14.38 2.17
CA ASP A 14 -25.12 -14.97 1.74
C ASP A 14 -24.06 -13.90 1.41
N LEU A 15 -24.50 -12.65 1.19
CA LEU A 15 -23.64 -11.48 1.01
C LEU A 15 -23.22 -10.83 2.34
N VAL A 16 -23.82 -11.22 3.46
CA VAL A 16 -23.53 -10.62 4.77
C VAL A 16 -22.26 -11.24 5.35
N THR A 17 -21.28 -10.41 5.68
CA THR A 17 -20.03 -10.88 6.30
C THR A 17 -20.30 -11.37 7.72
N THR A 18 -19.85 -12.59 8.04
CA THR A 18 -20.03 -13.16 9.38
C THR A 18 -19.15 -12.46 10.41
N TYR A 19 -19.52 -12.57 11.69
CA TYR A 19 -18.72 -12.06 12.80
C TYR A 19 -17.31 -12.66 12.80
N GLU A 20 -17.18 -13.97 12.56
CA GLU A 20 -15.90 -14.68 12.53
C GLU A 20 -15.00 -14.14 11.42
N ALA A 21 -15.56 -13.83 10.25
CA ALA A 21 -14.83 -13.24 9.14
C ALA A 21 -14.37 -11.80 9.46
N VAL A 22 -15.23 -10.99 10.08
CA VAL A 22 -14.87 -9.64 10.57
C VAL A 22 -13.74 -9.73 11.59
N ARG A 23 -13.88 -10.58 12.61
CA ARG A 23 -12.87 -10.81 13.65
C ARG A 23 -11.54 -11.26 13.04
N ALA A 24 -11.56 -12.22 12.13
CA ALA A 24 -10.35 -12.71 11.46
C ALA A 24 -9.67 -11.59 10.65
N GLY A 25 -10.45 -10.74 9.98
CA GLY A 25 -9.94 -9.56 9.27
C GLY A 25 -9.20 -8.58 10.19
N PHE A 26 -9.80 -8.23 11.32
CA PHE A 26 -9.14 -7.36 12.31
C PHE A 26 -7.84 -7.94 12.86
N VAL A 27 -7.82 -9.24 13.17
CA VAL A 27 -6.60 -9.92 13.65
C VAL A 27 -5.51 -9.89 12.59
N ALA A 28 -5.84 -10.22 11.34
CA ALA A 28 -4.86 -10.19 10.24
C ALA A 28 -4.28 -8.79 10.01
N LEU A 29 -5.11 -7.75 10.06
CA LEU A 29 -4.65 -6.36 9.94
C LEU A 29 -3.75 -5.95 11.11
N ALA A 30 -4.05 -6.39 12.34
CA ALA A 30 -3.21 -6.10 13.51
C ALA A 30 -1.82 -6.77 13.41
N LEU A 31 -1.77 -8.03 12.96
CA LEU A 31 -0.50 -8.73 12.73
C LEU A 31 0.35 -8.03 11.65
N GLU A 32 -0.27 -7.65 10.53
CA GLU A 32 0.43 -6.94 9.46
C GLU A 32 0.88 -5.54 9.90
N LYS A 33 0.10 -4.84 10.74
CA LYS A 33 0.50 -3.56 11.34
C LYS A 33 1.76 -3.74 12.19
N ASN A 34 1.82 -4.76 13.04
CA ASN A 34 3.00 -5.05 13.86
C ASN A 34 4.22 -5.37 13.00
N ARG A 35 4.06 -6.19 11.96
CA ARG A 35 5.15 -6.49 11.02
C ARG A 35 5.72 -5.21 10.40
N ARG A 36 4.84 -4.31 9.93
CA ARG A 36 5.22 -3.02 9.30
C ARG A 36 5.74 -1.97 10.28
N ALA A 37 5.43 -2.07 11.57
CA ALA A 37 5.96 -1.18 12.60
C ALA A 37 7.45 -1.42 12.86
N THR A 38 7.96 -2.63 12.62
CA THR A 38 9.36 -3.04 12.85
C THR A 38 10.40 -2.04 12.33
N PRO A 39 10.40 -1.62 11.04
CA PRO A 39 11.35 -0.64 10.55
C PRO A 39 11.24 0.73 11.25
N LEU A 40 10.04 1.18 11.60
CA LEU A 40 9.83 2.46 12.29
C LEU A 40 10.40 2.44 13.71
N VAL A 41 10.27 1.32 14.42
CA VAL A 41 10.89 1.11 15.72
C VAL A 41 12.41 1.05 15.60
N ALA A 42 12.94 0.44 14.54
CA ALA A 42 14.38 0.42 14.27
C ALA A 42 14.93 1.83 13.98
N GLU A 43 14.22 2.64 13.18
CA GLU A 43 14.54 4.05 12.95
C GLU A 43 14.56 4.84 14.27
N ALA A 44 13.58 4.64 15.15
CA ALA A 44 13.52 5.32 16.44
C ALA A 44 14.70 4.93 17.36
N ARG A 45 15.14 3.67 17.33
CA ARG A 45 16.33 3.22 18.06
C ARG A 45 17.60 3.86 17.50
N ALA A 46 17.73 3.95 16.17
CA ALA A 46 18.85 4.62 15.51
C ALA A 46 18.85 6.13 15.84
N LEU A 47 17.69 6.78 15.82
CA LEU A 47 17.52 8.17 16.22
C LEU A 47 17.97 8.39 17.66
N LYS A 48 17.53 7.53 18.59
CA LYS A 48 17.96 7.58 20.00
C LYS A 48 19.48 7.56 20.11
N ALA A 49 20.12 6.58 19.46
CA ALA A 49 21.58 6.44 19.50
C ALA A 49 22.31 7.66 18.92
N ALA A 50 21.83 8.22 17.81
CA ALA A 50 22.41 9.40 17.19
C ALA A 50 22.21 10.67 18.03
N ALA A 51 21.00 10.89 18.55
CA ALA A 51 20.63 12.04 19.37
C ALA A 51 21.33 12.06 20.73
N SER A 52 21.63 10.89 21.31
CA SER A 52 22.39 10.77 22.56
C SER A 52 23.81 11.36 22.51
N ARG A 53 24.34 11.69 21.32
CA ARG A 53 25.63 12.40 21.19
C ARG A 53 25.51 13.90 21.50
N ALA A 54 24.30 14.46 21.45
CA ALA A 54 24.07 15.86 21.82
C ALA A 54 24.09 16.03 23.34
N ARG A 55 24.76 17.07 23.83
CA ARG A 55 24.80 17.40 25.27
C ARG A 55 23.56 18.15 25.75
N ASN A 56 22.85 18.79 24.83
CA ASN A 56 21.66 19.59 25.08
C ASN A 56 20.77 19.61 23.82
N PRO A 57 19.51 20.04 23.93
CA PRO A 57 18.56 20.06 22.81
C PRO A 57 19.05 20.85 21.59
N ILE A 58 19.68 22.02 21.78
CA ILE A 58 20.20 22.85 20.68
C ILE A 58 21.29 22.11 19.90
N GLY A 59 22.10 21.31 20.59
CA GLY A 59 23.14 20.47 19.98
C GLY A 59 22.62 19.48 18.94
N LEU A 60 21.32 19.14 18.95
CA LEU A 60 20.71 18.29 17.93
C LEU A 60 20.74 18.91 16.53
N LEU A 61 20.73 20.24 16.42
CA LEU A 61 20.83 20.96 15.15
C LEU A 61 22.17 20.72 14.44
N GLY A 62 23.23 20.41 15.20
CA GLY A 62 24.55 20.10 14.64
C GLY A 62 24.67 18.67 14.07
N ILE A 63 23.67 17.81 14.26
CA ILE A 63 23.72 16.42 13.83
C ILE A 63 23.00 16.28 12.48
N ALA A 64 23.75 16.36 11.39
CA ALA A 64 23.21 16.36 10.02
C ALA A 64 22.34 15.12 9.72
N GLU A 65 22.71 13.94 10.23
CA GLU A 65 22.02 12.67 9.96
C GLU A 65 20.61 12.56 10.55
N ILE A 66 20.25 13.41 11.53
CA ILE A 66 18.92 13.36 12.17
C ILE A 66 17.99 14.51 11.80
N GLN A 67 18.38 15.41 10.89
CA GLN A 67 17.58 16.61 10.57
C GLN A 67 16.17 16.27 10.06
N THR A 68 16.04 15.24 9.22
CA THR A 68 14.73 14.75 8.79
C THR A 68 13.90 14.19 9.96
N ALA A 69 14.55 13.49 10.89
CA ALA A 69 13.87 12.94 12.06
C ALA A 69 13.43 14.03 13.06
N LEU A 70 14.20 15.11 13.20
CA LEU A 70 13.79 16.30 13.97
C LEU A 70 12.55 16.95 13.37
N LEU A 71 12.51 17.09 12.04
CA LEU A 71 11.33 17.62 11.35
C LEU A 71 10.11 16.70 11.53
N THR A 72 10.29 15.39 11.45
CA THR A 72 9.22 14.42 11.77
C THR A 72 8.74 14.56 13.20
N ALA A 73 9.65 14.63 14.18
CA ALA A 73 9.31 14.81 15.60
C ALA A 73 8.63 16.15 15.89
N ALA A 74 8.85 17.17 15.05
CA ALA A 74 8.15 18.44 15.10
C ALA A 74 6.68 18.35 14.62
N GLY A 75 6.21 17.14 14.26
CA GLY A 75 4.85 16.89 13.79
C GLY A 75 4.65 17.07 12.29
N VAL A 76 5.73 17.27 11.53
CA VAL A 76 5.64 17.46 10.07
C VAL A 76 5.72 16.10 9.37
N SER A 77 4.61 15.70 8.75
CA SER A 77 4.55 14.47 7.94
C SER A 77 5.33 14.62 6.63
N ASP A 78 5.70 13.49 6.00
CA ASP A 78 6.36 13.47 4.68
C ASP A 78 5.53 14.18 3.60
N LYS A 79 4.20 14.20 3.73
CA LYS A 79 3.31 14.93 2.82
C LYS A 79 3.36 16.43 3.09
N ALA A 80 3.29 16.85 4.35
CA ALA A 80 3.36 18.26 4.72
C ALA A 80 4.73 18.87 4.38
N ALA A 81 5.82 18.13 4.60
CA ALA A 81 7.18 18.59 4.33
C ALA A 81 7.43 18.99 2.85
N LYS A 82 6.64 18.46 1.90
CA LYS A 82 6.72 18.83 0.47
C LYS A 82 6.12 20.19 0.16
N HIS A 83 5.30 20.74 1.06
CA HIS A 83 4.63 22.02 0.90
C HIS A 83 5.27 23.13 1.75
N LEU A 84 6.36 22.83 2.46
CA LEU A 84 7.02 23.77 3.36
C LEU A 84 8.35 24.24 2.78
N GLU A 85 8.57 25.55 2.84
CA GLU A 85 9.86 26.16 2.56
C GLU A 85 10.91 25.77 3.62
N PRO A 86 12.22 25.83 3.30
CA PRO A 86 13.28 25.52 4.26
C PRO A 86 13.16 26.30 5.58
N SER A 87 12.76 27.58 5.53
CA SER A 87 12.57 28.42 6.71
C SER A 87 11.46 27.90 7.62
N ASN A 88 10.33 27.43 7.07
CA ASN A 88 9.24 26.88 7.87
C ASN A 88 9.62 25.54 8.52
N LYS A 89 10.43 24.73 7.83
CA LYS A 89 10.96 23.48 8.40
C LYS A 89 11.87 23.77 9.59
N GLN A 90 12.74 24.77 9.45
CA GLN A 90 13.61 25.23 10.52
C GLN A 90 12.80 25.75 11.72
N GLU A 91 11.80 26.60 11.46
CA GLU A 91 10.91 27.13 12.50
C GLU A 91 10.18 26.01 13.26
N ALA A 92 9.70 24.98 12.56
CA ALA A 92 9.05 23.83 13.19
C ALA A 92 10.01 23.07 14.13
N VAL A 93 11.26 22.85 13.70
CA VAL A 93 12.28 22.18 14.52
C VAL A 93 12.68 23.03 15.72
N GLU A 94 12.86 24.35 15.54
CA GLU A 94 13.13 25.26 16.65
C GLU A 94 11.97 25.31 17.65
N GLY A 95 10.74 25.29 17.15
CA GLY A 95 9.53 25.18 17.96
C GLY A 95 9.49 23.88 18.78
N LEU A 96 9.87 22.74 18.17
CA LEU A 96 10.02 21.47 18.86
C LEU A 96 11.04 21.57 20.01
N ILE A 97 12.21 22.13 19.71
CA ILE A 97 13.31 22.25 20.67
C ILE A 97 12.87 23.10 21.87
N ARG A 98 12.43 24.34 21.61
CA ARG A 98 12.12 25.30 22.68
C ARG A 98 10.91 24.90 23.52
N LYS A 99 9.86 24.37 22.89
CA LYS A 99 8.59 24.11 23.59
C LYS A 99 8.54 22.75 24.27
N TYR A 100 9.39 21.80 23.88
CA TYR A 100 9.27 20.43 24.36
C TYR A 100 10.61 19.80 24.76
N LEU A 101 11.66 19.91 23.95
CA LEU A 101 12.94 19.25 24.25
C LEU A 101 13.71 19.97 25.36
N GLU A 102 13.73 21.30 25.37
CA GLU A 102 14.31 22.10 26.46
C GLU A 102 13.59 21.88 27.80
N PRO A 103 12.25 21.97 27.87
CA PRO A 103 11.50 21.64 29.10
C PRO A 103 11.69 20.20 29.60
N ALA A 104 11.98 19.24 28.71
CA ALA A 104 12.23 17.85 29.08
C ALA A 104 13.58 17.62 29.79
N GLY A 105 14.49 18.61 29.79
CA GLY A 105 15.75 18.57 30.52
C GLY A 105 16.59 17.35 30.15
N VAL A 106 16.98 16.55 31.15
CA VAL A 106 17.80 15.34 30.96
C VAL A 106 17.13 14.27 30.08
N ASN A 107 15.80 14.33 29.93
CA ASN A 107 15.02 13.37 29.16
C ASN A 107 14.75 13.82 27.71
N PHE A 108 15.39 14.89 27.23
CA PHE A 108 15.11 15.47 25.92
C PHE A 108 15.26 14.48 24.74
N VAL A 109 16.18 13.50 24.85
CA VAL A 109 16.34 12.46 23.84
C VAL A 109 15.15 11.50 23.83
N GLU A 110 14.60 11.18 24.99
CA GLU A 110 13.40 10.34 25.10
C GLU A 110 12.17 11.07 24.57
N GLU A 111 12.00 12.35 24.94
CA GLU A 111 10.93 13.21 24.42
C GLU A 111 10.98 13.31 22.88
N LEU A 112 12.18 13.48 22.31
CA LEU A 112 12.39 13.47 20.87
C LEU A 112 11.92 12.17 20.22
N VAL A 113 12.31 11.02 20.80
CA VAL A 113 11.97 9.69 20.27
C VAL A 113 10.47 9.41 20.37
N PHE A 114 9.82 9.80 21.46
CA PHE A 114 8.37 9.64 21.63
C PHE A 114 7.59 10.46 20.61
N ARG A 115 7.98 11.72 20.40
CA ARG A 115 7.34 12.57 19.37
C ARG A 115 7.56 12.03 17.97
N PHE A 116 8.77 11.61 17.66
CA PHE A 116 9.09 10.94 16.39
C PHE A 116 8.17 9.72 16.17
N LEU A 117 8.06 8.83 17.15
CA LEU A 117 7.22 7.64 17.08
C LEU A 117 5.72 7.98 16.95
N LEU A 118 5.25 9.03 17.62
CA LEU A 118 3.86 9.47 17.53
C LEU A 118 3.50 9.89 16.09
N THR A 119 4.35 10.69 15.45
CA THR A 119 4.14 11.10 14.05
C THR A 119 4.31 9.94 13.07
N ARG A 120 5.28 9.04 13.32
CA ARG A 120 5.42 7.79 12.55
C ARG A 120 4.21 6.85 12.73
N GLY A 121 3.56 6.88 13.89
CA GLY A 121 2.34 6.13 14.16
C GLY A 121 1.18 6.53 13.24
N ASP A 122 1.01 7.83 12.99
CA ASP A 122 0.03 8.33 12.01
C ASP A 122 0.40 7.91 10.58
N THR A 123 1.68 8.00 10.22
CA THR A 123 2.18 7.53 8.92
C THR A 123 1.88 6.04 8.69
N LEU A 124 2.14 5.20 9.70
CA LEU A 124 1.81 3.78 9.67
C LEU A 124 0.30 3.58 9.53
N GLY A 125 -0.51 4.29 10.32
CA GLY A 125 -1.97 4.24 10.26
C GLY A 125 -2.51 4.59 8.87
N GLY A 126 -2.02 5.67 8.28
CA GLY A 126 -2.34 6.06 6.91
C GLY A 126 -1.96 4.99 5.89
N SER A 127 -0.78 4.37 6.03
CA SER A 127 -0.34 3.30 5.14
C SER A 127 -1.23 2.05 5.25
N MET A 128 -1.68 1.69 6.46
CA MET A 128 -2.48 0.49 6.72
C MET A 128 -3.85 0.51 6.03
N ARG A 129 -4.41 1.68 5.75
CA ARG A 129 -5.66 1.79 4.98
C ARG A 129 -5.52 1.23 3.56
N ASN A 130 -4.36 1.43 2.93
CA ASN A 130 -4.06 0.88 1.60
C ASN A 130 -3.74 -0.62 1.66
N VAL A 131 -3.27 -1.10 2.81
CA VAL A 131 -2.90 -2.51 2.99
C VAL A 131 -4.10 -3.42 2.96
N GLY A 132 -5.24 -3.00 3.52
CA GLY A 132 -6.48 -3.78 3.45
C GLY A 132 -6.88 -4.10 2.02
N GLY A 133 -6.94 -3.08 1.15
CA GLY A 133 -7.22 -3.25 -0.28
C GLY A 133 -6.19 -4.14 -0.99
N PHE A 134 -4.91 -3.95 -0.68
CA PHE A 134 -3.85 -4.80 -1.22
C PHE A 134 -4.00 -6.28 -0.80
N LEU A 135 -4.31 -6.57 0.47
CA LEU A 135 -4.54 -7.94 0.95
C LEU A 135 -5.76 -8.59 0.27
N ALA A 136 -6.83 -7.83 0.05
CA ALA A 136 -7.99 -8.29 -0.70
C ALA A 136 -7.63 -8.63 -2.15
N GLN A 137 -6.89 -7.73 -2.83
CA GLN A 137 -6.39 -7.96 -4.18
C GLN A 137 -5.51 -9.22 -4.25
N LYS A 138 -4.61 -9.42 -3.28
CA LYS A 138 -3.77 -10.64 -3.18
C LYS A 138 -4.63 -11.90 -3.10
N LYS A 139 -5.64 -11.91 -2.22
CA LYS A 139 -6.54 -13.04 -2.02
C LYS A 139 -7.31 -13.38 -3.30
N LEU A 140 -7.86 -12.37 -3.98
CA LEU A 140 -8.56 -12.56 -5.25
C LEU A 140 -7.61 -13.06 -6.34
N THR A 141 -6.45 -12.42 -6.51
CA THR A 141 -5.43 -12.80 -7.50
C THR A 141 -5.02 -14.26 -7.34
N ARG A 142 -4.73 -14.68 -6.09
CA ARG A 142 -4.32 -16.05 -5.79
C ARG A 142 -5.42 -17.07 -6.12
N SER A 143 -6.69 -16.72 -5.85
CA SER A 143 -7.83 -17.55 -6.27
C SER A 143 -7.93 -17.68 -7.78
N ILE A 144 -7.81 -16.57 -8.53
CA ILE A 144 -7.88 -16.58 -10.01
C ILE A 144 -6.76 -17.46 -10.58
N ILE A 145 -5.53 -17.28 -10.11
CA ILE A 145 -4.37 -18.07 -10.56
C ILE A 145 -4.59 -19.57 -10.31
N ALA A 146 -5.09 -19.94 -9.13
CA ALA A 146 -5.38 -21.33 -8.81
C ALA A 146 -6.38 -21.95 -9.80
N HIS A 147 -7.46 -21.22 -10.13
CA HIS A 147 -8.45 -21.68 -11.10
C HIS A 147 -7.89 -21.78 -12.53
N LEU A 148 -7.06 -20.82 -12.95
CA LEU A 148 -6.41 -20.88 -14.25
C LEU A 148 -5.47 -22.09 -14.37
N ARG A 149 -4.72 -22.39 -13.31
CA ARG A 149 -3.86 -23.57 -13.24
C ARG A 149 -4.64 -24.88 -13.31
N LEU A 150 -5.70 -25.02 -12.51
CA LEU A 150 -6.57 -26.19 -12.55
C LEU A 150 -7.21 -26.39 -13.94
N ALA A 151 -7.51 -25.30 -14.64
CA ALA A 151 -8.04 -25.32 -15.99
C ALA A 151 -6.95 -25.49 -17.09
N GLY A 152 -5.69 -25.72 -16.72
CA GLY A 152 -4.56 -25.91 -17.64
C GLY A 152 -4.28 -24.68 -18.51
N LYS A 153 -4.56 -23.47 -18.02
CA LYS A 153 -4.40 -22.23 -18.79
C LYS A 153 -2.99 -21.67 -18.65
N THR A 154 -2.31 -21.51 -19.78
CA THR A 154 -1.11 -20.68 -19.87
C THR A 154 -1.48 -19.23 -19.62
N SER A 155 -0.78 -18.59 -18.69
CA SER A 155 -1.08 -17.23 -18.25
C SER A 155 0.21 -16.43 -18.16
N LYS A 156 0.09 -15.11 -18.36
CA LYS A 156 1.15 -14.13 -18.15
C LYS A 156 0.70 -13.11 -17.13
N TRP A 157 1.63 -12.50 -16.42
CA TRP A 157 1.33 -11.48 -15.43
C TRP A 157 2.16 -10.23 -15.64
N LEU A 158 1.57 -9.08 -15.31
CA LEU A 158 2.22 -7.77 -15.40
C LEU A 158 2.89 -7.44 -14.07
N HIS A 159 4.21 -7.32 -14.07
CA HIS A 159 4.98 -7.00 -12.88
C HIS A 159 4.85 -5.49 -12.54
N SER A 160 4.53 -5.18 -11.29
CA SER A 160 4.22 -3.82 -10.83
C SER A 160 5.41 -2.86 -10.86
N LYS A 161 6.64 -3.34 -10.63
CA LYS A 161 7.87 -2.53 -10.72
C LYS A 161 8.40 -2.37 -12.14
N THR A 162 8.73 -3.48 -12.81
CA THR A 162 9.33 -3.46 -14.16
C THR A 162 8.35 -3.07 -15.26
N LYS A 163 7.04 -3.16 -15.01
CA LYS A 163 5.97 -2.93 -16.00
C LYS A 163 6.05 -3.86 -17.22
N THR A 164 6.66 -5.02 -17.05
CA THR A 164 6.79 -6.04 -18.11
C THR A 164 5.81 -7.18 -17.88
N TRP A 165 5.32 -7.76 -18.97
CA TRP A 165 4.58 -9.03 -18.94
C TRP A 165 5.57 -10.19 -18.90
N VAL A 166 5.35 -11.12 -17.97
CA VAL A 166 6.20 -12.29 -17.76
C VAL A 166 5.31 -13.53 -17.70
N ASP A 167 5.82 -14.66 -18.18
CA ASP A 167 5.11 -15.93 -18.04
C ASP A 167 4.86 -16.27 -16.57
N LEU A 168 3.65 -16.74 -16.28
CA LEU A 168 3.32 -17.25 -14.97
C LEU A 168 3.94 -18.65 -14.84
N SER A 169 5.09 -18.70 -14.19
CA SER A 169 5.90 -19.91 -14.01
C SER A 169 5.20 -20.95 -13.12
N GLY A 170 5.72 -22.19 -13.10
CA GLY A 170 5.26 -23.26 -12.21
C GLY A 170 5.49 -22.94 -10.72
N ASP A 171 6.57 -22.23 -10.39
CA ASP A 171 6.75 -21.59 -9.09
C ASP A 171 6.26 -20.14 -9.18
N ASP A 172 5.08 -19.87 -8.65
CA ASP A 172 4.47 -18.55 -8.60
C ASP A 172 4.29 -18.06 -7.17
N THR A 173 5.10 -18.60 -6.25
CA THR A 173 5.10 -18.21 -4.84
C THR A 173 5.21 -16.68 -4.74
N ASP A 174 4.29 -16.09 -3.99
CA ASP A 174 4.23 -14.64 -3.75
C ASP A 174 4.09 -13.72 -4.98
N VAL A 175 3.78 -14.24 -6.18
CA VAL A 175 3.59 -13.43 -7.40
C VAL A 175 2.60 -12.27 -7.23
N GLU A 176 1.55 -12.47 -6.43
CA GLU A 176 0.52 -11.50 -6.11
C GLU A 176 1.05 -10.29 -5.32
N LEU A 177 2.26 -10.36 -4.74
CA LEU A 177 2.92 -9.20 -4.13
C LEU A 177 3.27 -8.13 -5.17
N PHE A 178 3.55 -8.55 -6.39
CA PHE A 178 4.01 -7.68 -7.46
C PHE A 178 3.06 -7.67 -8.65
N LEU A 179 2.02 -8.50 -8.67
CA LEU A 179 1.11 -8.58 -9.80
C LEU A 179 0.22 -7.34 -9.91
N ARG A 180 0.22 -6.73 -11.10
CA ARG A 180 -0.67 -5.62 -11.47
C ARG A 180 -1.72 -6.01 -12.52
N GLY A 181 -1.48 -7.11 -13.23
CA GLY A 181 -2.40 -7.62 -14.23
C GLY A 181 -2.10 -9.07 -14.54
N LEU A 182 -3.09 -9.74 -15.14
CA LEU A 182 -3.04 -11.16 -15.47
C LEU A 182 -3.70 -11.35 -16.82
N SER A 183 -3.07 -12.08 -17.72
CA SER A 183 -3.57 -12.33 -19.07
C SER A 183 -3.53 -13.82 -19.37
N TRP A 184 -4.60 -14.34 -19.97
CA TRP A 184 -4.71 -15.76 -20.29
C TRP A 184 -5.57 -15.97 -21.54
N SER A 185 -5.43 -17.15 -22.13
CA SER A 185 -6.23 -17.57 -23.27
C SER A 185 -7.40 -18.45 -22.83
N SER A 186 -8.55 -18.28 -23.48
CA SER A 186 -9.73 -19.13 -23.31
C SER A 186 -10.25 -19.58 -24.67
N PRO A 187 -11.13 -20.61 -24.74
CA PRO A 187 -11.79 -20.98 -25.99
C PRO A 187 -12.62 -19.84 -26.61
N ARG A 188 -12.99 -18.82 -25.83
CA ARG A 188 -13.74 -17.63 -26.27
C ARG A 188 -12.85 -16.42 -26.57
N GLY A 189 -11.54 -16.63 -26.69
CA GLY A 189 -10.56 -15.57 -26.94
C GLY A 189 -9.67 -15.25 -25.73
N HIS A 190 -8.89 -14.20 -25.88
CA HIS A 190 -7.93 -13.73 -24.87
C HIS A 190 -8.61 -12.86 -23.82
N ARG A 191 -8.16 -12.97 -22.58
CA ARG A 191 -8.65 -12.17 -21.48
C ARG A 191 -7.48 -11.53 -20.79
N THR A 192 -7.63 -10.24 -20.47
CA THR A 192 -6.63 -9.56 -19.65
C THR A 192 -7.29 -8.78 -18.54
N LEU A 193 -6.84 -9.05 -17.32
CA LEU A 193 -7.24 -8.40 -16.08
C LEU A 193 -6.20 -7.35 -15.70
N ILE A 194 -6.64 -6.15 -15.34
CA ILE A 194 -5.78 -5.08 -14.82
C ILE A 194 -6.37 -4.53 -13.52
N TYR A 195 -5.52 -4.35 -12.51
CA TYR A 195 -5.90 -3.76 -11.22
C TYR A 195 -5.60 -2.25 -11.15
N ASN A 196 -6.43 -1.54 -10.37
CA ASN A 196 -6.28 -0.15 -9.94
C ASN A 196 -5.94 0.81 -11.10
N ARG A 197 -6.80 0.82 -12.13
CA ARG A 197 -6.57 1.60 -13.34
C ARG A 197 -7.59 2.73 -13.48
N THR A 198 -7.08 3.91 -13.82
CA THR A 198 -7.93 5.02 -14.24
C THR A 198 -8.48 4.73 -15.64
N ILE A 199 -9.81 4.66 -15.73
CA ILE A 199 -10.52 4.43 -16.98
C ILE A 199 -10.83 5.80 -17.63
N PRO A 200 -10.30 6.11 -18.83
CA PRO A 200 -10.39 7.45 -19.42
C PRO A 200 -11.81 8.01 -19.54
N PHE A 201 -12.78 7.19 -19.98
CA PHE A 201 -14.15 7.65 -20.19
C PHE A 201 -14.95 7.80 -18.87
N LEU A 202 -14.56 7.09 -17.81
CA LEU A 202 -15.15 7.29 -16.47
C LEU A 202 -14.47 8.42 -15.69
N LYS A 203 -13.26 8.83 -16.11
CA LYS A 203 -12.39 9.78 -15.39
C LYS A 203 -12.18 9.41 -13.92
N ASN A 204 -12.24 8.11 -13.61
CA ASN A 204 -12.11 7.60 -12.25
C ASN A 204 -11.24 6.33 -12.23
N ASN A 205 -10.69 6.02 -11.06
CA ASN A 205 -9.99 4.76 -10.83
C ASN A 205 -11.01 3.62 -10.62
N VAL A 206 -10.69 2.46 -11.17
CA VAL A 206 -11.46 1.24 -10.99
C VAL A 206 -10.51 0.16 -10.49
N ASP A 207 -10.93 -0.53 -9.42
CA ASP A 207 -10.13 -1.52 -8.73
C ASP A 207 -9.79 -2.70 -9.64
N LEU A 208 -10.73 -3.12 -10.49
CA LEU A 208 -10.57 -4.26 -11.37
C LEU A 208 -11.19 -4.00 -12.76
N SER A 209 -10.45 -4.26 -13.82
CA SER A 209 -10.94 -4.17 -15.20
C SER A 209 -10.57 -5.42 -15.99
N LEU A 210 -11.55 -6.05 -16.63
CA LEU A 210 -11.37 -7.21 -17.50
C LEU A 210 -11.59 -6.81 -18.96
N PHE A 211 -10.64 -7.14 -19.82
CA PHE A 211 -10.61 -6.81 -21.24
C PHE A 211 -10.74 -8.06 -22.11
N ASP A 212 -11.40 -7.92 -23.26
CA ASP A 212 -11.50 -8.96 -24.30
C ASP A 212 -10.34 -8.87 -25.30
N CYS A 213 -9.11 -8.93 -24.80
CA CYS A 213 -7.92 -8.84 -25.64
C CYS A 213 -6.69 -9.48 -24.97
N SER A 214 -5.65 -9.74 -25.77
CA SER A 214 -4.36 -10.19 -25.26
C SER A 214 -3.58 -9.05 -24.62
N HIS A 215 -2.57 -9.39 -23.83
CA HIS A 215 -1.76 -8.36 -23.18
C HIS A 215 -0.91 -7.53 -24.15
N GLU A 216 -0.58 -8.07 -25.32
CA GLU A 216 0.14 -7.37 -26.39
C GLU A 216 -0.71 -6.28 -27.04
N GLN A 217 -2.03 -6.48 -27.05
CA GLN A 217 -2.99 -5.54 -27.62
C GLN A 217 -3.35 -4.40 -26.66
N LEU A 218 -2.98 -4.49 -25.38
CA LEU A 218 -3.28 -3.48 -24.37
C LEU A 218 -2.45 -2.20 -24.55
N ALA A 219 -2.92 -1.36 -25.47
CA ALA A 219 -2.39 -0.04 -25.78
C ALA A 219 -3.34 1.08 -25.35
N LYS A 220 -2.89 2.35 -25.48
CA LYS A 220 -3.69 3.54 -25.13
C LYS A 220 -5.08 3.53 -25.78
N ASP A 221 -5.17 3.11 -27.03
CA ASP A 221 -6.42 3.10 -27.79
C ASP A 221 -7.44 2.09 -27.22
N VAL A 222 -6.96 0.93 -26.76
CA VAL A 222 -7.80 -0.08 -26.10
C VAL A 222 -8.36 0.44 -24.78
N TYR A 223 -7.55 1.20 -24.01
CA TYR A 223 -8.05 1.79 -22.78
C TYR A 223 -9.10 2.89 -23.00
N GLY A 224 -9.01 3.62 -24.11
CA GLY A 224 -9.99 4.63 -24.50
C GLY A 224 -11.29 4.05 -25.06
N ASN A 225 -11.26 2.80 -25.54
CA ASN A 225 -12.42 2.15 -26.14
C ASN A 225 -13.27 1.42 -25.10
N ALA A 226 -14.45 1.94 -24.78
CA ALA A 226 -15.40 1.32 -23.87
C ALA A 226 -15.82 -0.11 -24.30
N GLY A 227 -15.87 -0.39 -25.61
CA GLY A 227 -16.23 -1.70 -26.15
C GLY A 227 -15.19 -2.80 -25.88
N ALA A 228 -13.97 -2.44 -25.48
CA ALA A 228 -12.94 -3.41 -25.12
C ALA A 228 -13.08 -3.96 -23.69
N TYR A 229 -13.89 -3.33 -22.84
CA TYR A 229 -14.10 -3.72 -21.45
C TYR A 229 -15.23 -4.75 -21.36
N MET A 230 -14.93 -5.93 -20.83
CA MET A 230 -15.92 -6.97 -20.56
C MET A 230 -16.58 -6.79 -19.21
N ALA A 231 -15.82 -6.34 -18.21
CA ALA A 231 -16.30 -6.10 -16.87
C ALA A 231 -15.42 -5.05 -16.17
N VAL A 232 -16.05 -4.29 -15.29
CA VAL A 232 -15.41 -3.37 -14.37
C VAL A 232 -15.92 -3.68 -12.97
N GLY A 233 -15.02 -3.71 -11.99
CA GLY A 233 -15.31 -3.94 -10.59
C GLY A 233 -14.75 -2.78 -9.76
N ALA A 234 -15.60 -2.23 -8.90
CA ALA A 234 -15.28 -1.18 -7.95
C ALA A 234 -15.26 -1.74 -6.52
#